data_AF-A0A159Z3C3-F1
#
_entry.id   AF-A0A159Z3C3-F1
#
_cell.length_a   1.000
_cell.length_b   1.000
_cell.length_c   1.000
_cell.angle_alpha   90.00
_cell.angle_beta   90.00
_cell.angle_gamma   90.00
#
_symmetry.space_group_name_H-M   'P 1'
#
loop_
_entity.id
_entity.type
_entity.pdbx_description
1 polymer ?
#
loop_
_entity_poly.entity_id
_entity_poly.type
_entity_poly.pdbx_seq_one_letter_code
_entity_poly.pdbx_strand_id
1 'polypeptide(L)' 'MRLPLILAAILTPAVAAGETFQRPIPAPQTAQAELSYLAASVIMLLALVAVQWLVRRR' A
#
# COMPACT_ATOMS: atom_id res chain seq x y z
N MET A 1 25.87 -18.76 -33.25
CA MET A 1 24.93 -19.54 -32.40
C MET A 1 25.15 -19.39 -30.89
N ARG A 2 26.07 -18.53 -30.42
CA ARG A 2 26.37 -18.38 -28.97
C ARG A 2 25.42 -17.43 -28.23
N LEU A 3 24.87 -16.44 -28.93
CA LEU A 3 23.93 -15.46 -28.38
C LEU A 3 22.71 -16.06 -27.65
N PRO A 4 21.97 -17.06 -28.20
CA PRO A 4 20.83 -17.63 -27.49
C PRO A 4 21.23 -18.39 -26.22
N LEU A 5 22.40 -19.02 -26.21
CA LEU A 5 22.95 -19.70 -25.02
C LEU A 5 23.33 -18.71 -23.92
N ILE A 6 23.92 -17.58 -24.30
CA ILE A 6 24.26 -16.50 -23.36
C ILE A 6 22.97 -15.89 -22.78
N LEU A 7 21.96 -15.65 -23.62
CA LEU A 7 20.65 -15.17 -23.16
C LEU A 7 20.00 -16.15 -22.18
N ALA A 8 20.00 -17.44 -22.50
CA ALA A 8 19.45 -18.48 -21.64
C ALA A 8 20.18 -18.54 -20.29
N ALA A 9 21.50 -18.44 -20.28
CA ALA A 9 22.30 -18.45 -19.04
C ALA A 9 22.05 -17.24 -18.14
N ILE A 10 21.73 -16.07 -18.72
CA ILE A 10 21.46 -14.84 -17.97
C ILE A 10 20.02 -14.81 -17.45
N LEU A 11 19.04 -15.29 -18.22
CA LEU A 11 17.62 -15.13 -17.91
C LEU A 11 17.06 -16.28 -17.04
N THR A 12 17.62 -17.49 -17.13
CA THR A 12 17.12 -18.64 -16.34
C THR A 12 17.22 -18.46 -14.82
N PRO A 13 18.29 -17.85 -14.24
CA PRO A 13 18.35 -17.60 -12.79
C PRO A 13 17.33 -16.57 -12.33
N ALA A 14 17.03 -15.56 -13.15
CA ALA A 14 16.06 -14.52 -12.84
C ALA A 14 14.62 -15.07 -12.78
N VAL A 15 14.29 -16.00 -13.67
CA VAL A 15 12.97 -16.68 -13.66
C VAL A 15 12.85 -17.62 -12.45
N ALA A 16 13.89 -18.40 -12.16
CA ALA A 16 13.89 -19.31 -11.01
C ALA A 16 13.81 -18.57 -9.66
N ALA A 17 14.44 -17.40 -9.53
CA ALA A 17 14.32 -16.55 -8.34
C ALA A 17 12.94 -15.86 -8.23
N GLY A 18 12.25 -15.64 -9.35
CA GLY A 18 10.90 -15.08 -9.37
C GLY A 18 9.81 -16.08 -8.94
N GLU A 19 9.98 -17.37 -9.22
CA GLU A 19 9.02 -18.42 -8.82
C GLU A 19 8.93 -18.60 -7.30
N THR A 20 10.02 -18.32 -6.58
CA THR A 20 10.05 -18.38 -5.11
C THR A 20 9.64 -17.06 -4.45
N PHE A 21 9.51 -15.99 -5.23
CA PHE A 21 9.06 -14.69 -4.73
C PHE A 21 7.53 -14.70 -4.56
N GLN A 22 7.07 -14.98 -3.35
CA GLN A 22 5.70 -14.68 -2.96
C GLN A 22 5.54 -13.16 -2.81
N ARG A 23 4.77 -12.55 -3.72
CA ARG A 23 4.38 -11.14 -3.58
C ARG A 23 3.71 -10.96 -2.21
N PRO A 24 4.16 -10.01 -1.38
CA PRO A 24 3.47 -9.66 -0.14
C PRO A 24 2.03 -9.28 -0.48
N ILE A 25 1.06 -10.07 -0.02
CA ILE A 25 -0.35 -9.72 -0.13
C ILE A 25 -0.66 -8.84 1.08
N PRO A 26 -1.21 -7.62 0.87
CA PRO A 26 -1.67 -6.81 1.97
C PRO A 26 -2.61 -7.62 2.87
N ALA A 27 -2.48 -7.44 4.19
CA ALA A 27 -3.41 -8.06 5.12
C ALA A 27 -4.85 -7.69 4.73
N PRO A 28 -5.80 -8.62 4.84
CA PRO A 28 -7.19 -8.32 4.54
C PRO A 28 -7.70 -7.19 5.42
N GLN A 29 -8.60 -6.37 4.88
CA GLN A 29 -9.27 -5.32 5.63
C GLN A 29 -10.04 -5.95 6.80
N THR A 30 -9.75 -5.50 8.01
CA THR A 30 -10.40 -6.01 9.23
C THR A 30 -11.50 -5.07 9.67
N ALA A 31 -12.52 -5.60 10.35
CA ALA A 31 -13.57 -4.77 10.95
C ALA A 31 -13.01 -3.69 11.90
N GLN A 32 -11.90 -4.00 12.59
CA GLN A 32 -11.19 -3.04 13.44
C GLN A 32 -10.54 -1.90 12.62
N ALA A 33 -9.93 -2.22 11.48
CA ALA A 33 -9.36 -1.22 10.58
C ALA A 33 -10.45 -0.31 9.99
N GLU A 34 -11.61 -0.87 9.64
CA GLU A 34 -12.76 -0.09 9.14
C GLU A 34 -13.29 0.89 10.19
N LEU A 35 -13.50 0.40 11.42
CA LEU A 35 -14.04 1.22 12.51
C LEU A 35 -13.07 2.35 12.90
N SER A 36 -11.78 2.05 12.98
CA SER A 36 -10.76 3.06 13.29
C SER A 36 -10.62 4.09 12.17
N TYR A 37 -10.68 3.67 10.90
CA TYR A 37 -10.67 4.60 9.76
C TYR A 37 -11.88 5.54 9.77
N LEU A 38 -13.08 5.00 10.04
CA LEU A 38 -14.31 5.80 10.15
C LEU A 38 -14.19 6.83 11.29
N ALA A 39 -13.77 6.39 12.47
CA ALA A 39 -13.61 7.26 13.63
C ALA A 39 -12.59 8.38 13.34
N ALA A 40 -11.43 8.06 12.78
CA ALA A 40 -10.41 9.03 12.41
C ALA A 40 -10.94 10.06 11.38
N SER A 41 -11.70 9.59 10.39
CA SER A 41 -12.31 10.46 9.37
C SER A 41 -13.31 11.44 9.97
N VAL A 42 -14.17 10.98 10.88
CA VAL A 42 -15.12 11.85 11.61
C VAL A 42 -14.37 12.88 12.46
N ILE A 43 -13.34 12.45 13.20
CA ILE A 43 -12.53 13.35 14.03
C ILE A 43 -11.85 14.42 13.17
N MET A 44 -11.32 14.05 11.99
CA MET A 44 -10.71 14.99 11.06
C MET A 44 -11.70 16.06 10.60
N LEU A 45 -12.92 15.67 10.22
CA LEU A 45 -13.97 16.62 9.82
C LEU A 45 -14.37 17.55 10.98
N LEU A 46 -14.52 17.00 12.19
CA LEU A 46 -14.81 17.80 13.39
C LEU A 46 -13.70 18.81 13.69
N ALA A 47 -12.43 18.42 13.51
CA ALA A 47 -11.30 19.31 13.68
C ALA A 47 -11.34 20.49 12.69
N LEU A 48 -11.67 20.25 11.42
CA LEU A 48 -11.83 21.31 10.42
C LEU A 48 -12.96 22.28 10.79
N VAL A 49 -14.10 21.76 11.24
CA VAL A 49 -15.23 22.59 11.72
C VAL A 49 -14.82 23.40 12.94
N ALA A 50 -14.11 22.80 13.89
CA ALA A 50 -13.64 23.48 15.10
C ALA A 50 -12.68 24.63 14.76
N VAL A 51 -11.74 24.41 13.84
CA VAL A 51 -10.83 25.46 13.36
C VAL A 51 -11.61 26.58 12.68
N GLN A 52 -12.52 26.25 11.77
CA GLN A 52 -13.35 27.26 11.10
C GLN A 52 -14.16 28.08 12.11
N TRP A 53 -14.70 27.43 13.14
CA TRP A 53 -15.45 28.09 14.19
C TRP A 53 -14.58 29.02 15.03
N LEU A 54 -13.36 28.62 15.36
CA LEU A 54 -12.38 29.45 16.07
C LEU A 54 -12.02 30.69 15.26
N VAL A 55 -11.79 30.53 13.95
CA VAL A 55 -11.47 31.64 13.04
C VAL A 55 -12.64 32.61 12.91
N ARG A 56 -13.88 32.12 12.74
CA ARG A 56 -15.09 32.97 12.65
C ARG A 56 -15.39 33.77 13.92
N ARG A 57 -14.84 33.37 15.07
CA ARG A 57 -15.03 34.04 16.36
C ARG A 57 -14.01 35.14 16.64
N ARG A 58 -12.95 35.23 15.84
CA ARG A 58 -12.03 36.37 15.83
C ARG A 58 -12.49 37.40 14.81
#